data_AF-A0A8T5PNU1-F1
#
_entry.id   AF-A0A8T5PNU1-F1
#
_cell.length_a   1.000
_cell.length_b   1.000
_cell.length_c   1.000
_cell.angle_alpha   90.00
_cell.angle_beta   90.00
_cell.angle_gamma   90.00
#
_symmetry.space_group_name_H-M   'P 1'
#
loop_
_entity.id
_entity.type
_entity.pdbx_description
1 polymer ?
#
loop_
_entity_poly.entity_id
_entity_poly.type
_entity_poly.pdbx_seq_one_letter_code
_entity_poly.pdbx_strand_id
1 'polypeptide(L)' 'MQFENQKKTFLKKIDKSKKGGIDKEIIPLVNKINNSRNYYTTSSCSGRIVLL' A
#
# COMPACT_ATOMS: atom_id res chain seq x y z
N MET A 1 15.12 -11.16 -10.32
CA MET A 1 15.80 -9.93 -9.85
C MET A 1 15.00 -8.65 -10.08
N GLN A 2 14.29 -8.49 -11.21
CA GLN A 2 13.56 -7.26 -11.52
C GLN A 2 12.41 -6.95 -10.53
N PHE A 3 11.61 -7.95 -10.17
CA PHE A 3 10.46 -7.79 -9.26
C PHE A 3 10.84 -7.32 -7.86
N GLU A 4 11.82 -7.96 -7.22
CA GLU A 4 12.29 -7.60 -5.87
C GLU A 4 12.79 -6.15 -5.82
N ASN A 5 13.49 -5.70 -6.87
CA ASN A 5 13.95 -4.32 -6.98
C ASN A 5 12.78 -3.34 -7.16
N GLN A 6 11.77 -3.69 -7.97
CA GLN A 6 10.55 -2.90 -8.13
C GLN A 6 9.80 -2.79 -6.81
N LYS A 7 9.57 -3.91 -6.13
CA LYS A 7 8.94 -3.98 -4.81
C LYS A 7 9.66 -3.11 -3.79
N LYS A 8 10.98 -3.27 -3.66
CA LYS A 8 11.81 -2.47 -2.72
C LYS A 8 11.76 -0.98 -3.03
N THR A 9 11.80 -0.61 -4.32
CA THR A 9 11.72 0.79 -4.75
C THR A 9 10.35 1.38 -4.49
N PHE A 10 9.28 0.59 -4.71
CA PHE A 10 7.91 1.06 -4.51
C PHE A 10 7.59 1.27 -3.03
N LEU A 11 7.92 0.31 -2.16
CA LEU A 11 7.62 0.38 -0.72
C LEU A 11 8.39 1.49 0.02
N LYS A 12 9.45 2.04 -0.60
CA LYS A 12 10.19 3.20 -0.08
C LYS A 12 9.58 4.55 -0.47
N LYS A 13 8.57 4.58 -1.34
CA LYS A 13 7.94 5.84 -1.76
C LYS A 13 7.24 6.50 -0.58
N ILE A 14 7.33 7.82 -0.54
CA ILE A 14 6.58 8.65 0.39
C ILE A 14 5.10 8.56 0.04
N ASP A 15 4.24 8.55 1.06
CA ASP A 15 2.81 8.60 0.84
C ASP A 15 2.40 9.90 0.14
N LYS A 16 1.57 9.76 -0.90
CA LYS A 16 1.01 10.86 -1.68
C LYS A 16 -0.50 11.00 -1.50
N SER A 17 -1.10 10.21 -0.61
CA SER A 17 -2.53 10.29 -0.34
C SER A 17 -2.87 11.65 0.29
N LYS A 18 -4.02 12.22 -0.07
CA LYS A 18 -4.53 13.45 0.58
C LYS A 18 -4.74 13.28 2.09
N LYS A 19 -4.94 12.04 2.52
CA LYS A 19 -5.13 11.67 3.92
C LYS A 19 -3.82 11.69 4.71
N GLY A 20 -2.67 11.56 4.04
CA GLY A 20 -1.36 11.44 4.68
C GLY A 20 -1.14 10.08 5.36
N GLY A 21 -1.89 9.04 4.98
CA GLY A 21 -1.60 7.68 5.39
C GLY A 21 -2.60 6.64 4.88
N ILE A 22 -2.30 5.38 5.18
CA ILE A 22 -3.16 4.23 4.88
C ILE A 22 -4.33 4.15 5.87
N ASP A 23 -5.48 3.64 5.43
CA ASP A 23 -6.62 3.40 6.31
C ASP A 23 -6.30 2.32 7.36
N LYS A 24 -6.51 2.65 8.65
CA LYS A 24 -6.13 1.78 9.78
C LYS A 24 -6.72 0.38 9.67
N GLU A 25 -7.92 0.27 9.12
CA GLU A 25 -8.69 -0.96 8.94
C GLU A 25 -7.98 -1.98 8.04
N ILE A 26 -7.23 -1.52 7.04
CA ILE A 26 -6.54 -2.41 6.07
C ILE A 26 -5.05 -2.55 6.34
N ILE A 27 -4.48 -1.88 7.35
CA ILE A 27 -3.07 -2.03 7.72
C ILE A 27 -2.67 -3.51 7.90
N PRO A 28 -3.45 -4.36 8.61
CA PRO A 28 -3.09 -5.77 8.78
C PRO A 28 -3.01 -6.53 7.45
N LEU A 29 -3.94 -6.24 6.53
CA LEU A 29 -4.00 -6.86 5.20
C LEU A 29 -2.82 -6.40 4.33
N VAL A 30 -2.56 -5.09 4.30
CA VAL A 30 -1.45 -4.50 3.55
C VAL A 30 -0.12 -5.09 4.00
N ASN A 31 0.10 -5.20 5.31
CA ASN A 31 1.30 -5.80 5.88
C ASN A 31 1.43 -7.28 5.50
N LYS A 32 0.32 -8.04 5.55
CA LYS A 32 0.31 -9.45 5.15
C LYS A 32 0.71 -9.64 3.68
N ILE A 33 0.20 -8.80 2.78
CA ILE A 33 0.55 -8.84 1.36
C ILE A 33 2.01 -8.44 1.13
N ASN A 34 2.46 -7.35 1.75
CA ASN A 34 3.83 -6.85 1.56
C ASN A 34 4.90 -7.76 2.16
N ASN A 35 4.56 -8.58 3.15
CA ASN A 35 5.44 -9.63 3.68
C ASN A 35 5.57 -10.84 2.74
N SER A 36 4.68 -11.02 1.76
CA SER A 36 4.79 -12.12 0.79
C SER A 36 5.83 -11.80 -0.28
N ARG A 37 6.73 -12.75 -0.58
CA ARG A 37 7.83 -12.55 -1.54
C ARG A 37 7.36 -12.11 -2.93
N ASN A 38 6.25 -12.66 -3.39
CA ASN A 38 5.80 -12.52 -4.77
C ASN A 38 4.76 -11.40 -4.97
N TYR A 39 4.46 -10.63 -3.92
CA TYR A 39 3.43 -9.59 -3.97
C TYR A 39 3.88 -8.32 -3.24
N TYR A 40 3.31 -7.19 -3.64
CA TYR A 40 3.35 -5.94 -2.90
C TYR A 40 2.11 -5.10 -3.25
N THR A 41 1.70 -4.25 -2.33
CA THR A 41 0.58 -3.33 -2.51
C THR A 41 1.04 -2.01 -3.12
N THR A 42 0.16 -1.36 -3.86
CA THR A 42 0.40 -0.01 -4.40
C THR A 42 -0.45 1.02 -3.65
N SER A 43 -1.21 1.86 -4.35
CA SER A 43 -2.24 2.72 -3.74
C SER A 43 -3.41 1.86 -3.28
N SER A 44 -3.80 1.95 -2.02
CA SER A 44 -4.87 1.13 -1.44
C SER A 44 -5.67 1.92 -0.40
N CYS A 45 -6.97 1.68 -0.32
CA CYS A 45 -7.90 2.29 0.64
C CYS A 45 -8.96 1.28 1.12
N SER A 46 -9.61 1.54 2.25
CA SER A 46 -10.69 0.70 2.81
C SER A 46 -12.09 1.09 2.31
N GLY A 47 -12.17 2.00 1.33
CA GLY A 47 -13.43 2.57 0.86
C GLY A 47 -13.84 3.81 1.66
N ARG A 48 -14.63 4.70 1.04
CA ARG A 48 -15.13 5.93 1.67
C ARG A 48 -16.46 6.32 1.05
N ILE A 49 -17.43 6.65 1.89
CA ILE A 49 -18.66 7.31 1.47
C ILE A 49 -18.36 8.81 1.34
N VAL A 50 -18.69 9.38 0.19
CA VAL A 50 -18.48 10.81 -0.09
C VAL A 50 -19.80 11.39 -0.58
N LEU A 51 -20.17 12.57 -0.06
CA LEU A 51 -21.20 13.41 -0.65
C LEU A 51 -20.49 14.42 -1.56
N LEU A 52 -20.82 14.39 -2.86
CA LEU A 52 -20.21 15.21 -3.91
C LEU A 52 -21.24 16.20 -4.45
#